data_AF-A0A2V5ZBU2-F1
#
_entry.id   AF-A0A2V5ZBU2-F1
#
_cell.length_a   1.000
_cell.length_b   1.000
_cell.length_c   1.000
_cell.angle_alpha   90.00
_cell.angle_beta   90.00
_cell.angle_gamma   90.00
#
_symmetry.space_group_name_H-M   'P 1'
#
loop_
_entity.id
_entity.type
_entity.pdbx_description
1 polymer ?
#
loop_
_entity_poly.entity_id
_entity_poly.type
_entity_poly.pdbx_seq_one_letter_code
_entity_poly.pdbx_strand_id
1 'polypeptide(L)' 'MPAYRFTPYFENQVMRKRPYLTKEMCIRVVQSPIRVEPQEQDRYRFWAKVDELQGRFLRVVTLSDKVTIHNAFLDCRFRP' A
#
# COMPACT_ATOMS: atom_id res chain seq x y z
N MET A 1 13.02 0.59 -13.29
CA MET A 1 12.13 0.47 -12.11
C MET A 1 11.80 1.88 -11.64
N PRO A 2 10.52 2.29 -11.55
CA PRO A 2 10.21 3.57 -10.93
C PRO A 2 10.72 3.55 -9.48
N ALA A 3 11.44 4.60 -9.09
CA ALA A 3 11.93 4.76 -7.72
C ALA A 3 10.73 5.08 -6.81
N TYR A 4 10.08 4.03 -6.28
CA TYR A 4 9.06 4.20 -5.25
C TYR A 4 9.66 4.90 -4.05
N ARG A 5 8.92 5.88 -3.52
CA ARG A 5 9.34 6.65 -2.36
C ARG A 5 8.49 6.26 -1.17
N PHE A 6 9.06 6.40 0.02
CA PHE A 6 8.36 6.14 1.27
C PHE A 6 8.42 7.41 2.11
N THR A 7 7.29 7.78 2.71
CA THR A 7 7.29 8.91 3.63
C THR A 7 7.99 8.53 4.94
N PRO A 8 8.59 9.49 5.68
CA PRO A 8 9.12 9.23 7.02
C PRO A 8 8.08 8.66 7.98
N TYR A 9 6.81 9.03 7.81
CA TYR A 9 5.70 8.43 8.55
C TYR A 9 5.57 6.93 8.27
N PHE A 10 5.67 6.51 7.00
CA PHE A 10 5.61 5.10 6.64
C PHE A 10 6.73 4.30 7.30
N GLU A 11 7.97 4.76 7.18
CA GLU A 11 9.13 4.03 7.70
C GLU A 11 9.13 3.98 9.23
N ASN A 12 8.84 5.10 9.90
CA ASN A 12 8.94 5.18 11.36
C ASN A 12 7.69 4.69 12.11
N GLN A 13 6.49 4.78 11.51
CA GLN A 13 5.23 4.43 12.17
C GLN A 13 4.62 3.16 11.58
N VAL A 14 4.48 3.08 10.26
CA VAL A 14 3.77 1.97 9.60
C VAL A 14 4.57 0.68 9.72
N MET A 15 5.84 0.69 9.30
CA MET A 15 6.69 -0.50 9.38
C MET A 15 6.91 -0.93 10.84
N ARG A 16 7.07 0.02 11.76
CA ARG A 16 7.21 -0.26 13.20
C ARG A 16 5.99 -0.96 13.79
N LYS A 17 4.77 -0.54 13.43
CA LYS A 17 3.52 -1.13 13.95
C LYS A 17 3.11 -2.42 13.22
N ARG A 18 3.66 -2.69 12.04
CA ARG A 18 3.24 -3.78 11.15
C ARG A 18 4.48 -4.54 10.65
N PRO A 19 5.10 -5.37 11.50
CA PRO A 19 6.32 -6.10 11.16
C PRO A 19 6.12 -7.13 10.04
N TYR A 20 4.88 -7.52 9.75
CA TYR A 20 4.52 -8.45 8.67
C TYR A 20 4.54 -7.80 7.27
N LEU A 21 4.84 -6.51 7.17
CA LEU A 21 4.64 -5.73 5.96
C LEU A 21 6.00 -5.28 5.41
N THR A 22 6.31 -5.66 4.17
CA THR A 22 7.56 -5.28 3.50
C THR A 22 7.34 -4.17 2.48
N LYS A 23 8.40 -3.42 2.19
CA LYS A 23 8.39 -2.37 1.15
C LYS A 23 8.05 -2.96 -0.22
N GLU A 24 8.55 -4.16 -0.52
CA GLU A 24 8.31 -4.88 -1.77
C GLU A 24 6.83 -5.24 -1.96
N MET A 25 6.15 -5.70 -0.91
CA MET A 25 4.71 -5.97 -0.96
C MET A 25 3.92 -4.70 -1.30
N CYS A 26 4.28 -3.55 -0.71
CA CYS A 26 3.61 -2.29 -1.03
C CYS A 26 3.84 -1.87 -2.49
N ILE A 27 5.07 -1.99 -2.96
CA ILE A 27 5.43 -1.68 -4.36
C ILE A 27 4.60 -2.55 -5.30
N ARG A 28 4.54 -3.86 -5.04
CA ARG A 28 3.78 -4.81 -5.87
C ARG A 28 2.30 -4.46 -5.94
N VAL A 29 1.70 -4.05 -4.81
CA VAL A 29 0.29 -3.63 -4.76
C VAL A 29 0.03 -2.38 -5.61
N VAL A 30 0.96 -1.42 -5.62
CA VAL A 30 0.84 -0.22 -6.48
C VAL A 30 1.12 -0.54 -7.95
N GLN A 31 2.00 -1.50 -8.24
CA GLN A 31 2.31 -1.93 -9.62
C GLN A 31 1.18 -2.72 -10.27
N SER A 32 0.55 -3.63 -9.52
CA SER A 32 -0.51 -4.50 -10.01
C SER A 32 -1.73 -4.46 -9.08
N PRO A 33 -2.40 -3.29 -8.97
CA PRO A 33 -3.60 -3.16 -8.15
C PRO A 33 -4.77 -3.88 -8.82
N ILE A 34 -5.56 -4.56 -8.00
CA ILE A 34 -6.86 -5.11 -8.36
C ILE A 34 -7.91 -3.99 -8.40
N ARG A 35 -7.78 -3.01 -7.50
CA ARG A 35 -8.65 -1.84 -7.43
C ARG A 35 -7.84 -0.60 -7.10
N VAL A 36 -8.23 0.52 -7.71
CA VAL A 36 -7.69 1.84 -7.41
C VAL A 36 -8.85 2.78 -7.14
N GLU A 37 -8.77 3.54 -6.06
CA GLU A 37 -9.78 4.52 -5.67
C GLU A 37 -9.11 5.84 -5.28
N PRO A 38 -9.48 6.95 -5.93
CA PRO A 38 -9.05 8.28 -5.48
C PRO A 38 -9.74 8.62 -4.16
N GLN A 39 -9.01 9.25 -3.25
CA GLN A 39 -9.52 9.80 -2.00
C GLN A 39 -9.48 11.33 -2.07
N GLU A 40 -10.41 12.00 -1.38
CA GLU A 40 -10.34 13.44 -1.14
C GLU A 40 -9.01 13.80 -0.45
N GLN A 41 -8.41 14.94 -0.83
CA GLN A 41 -7.05 15.37 -0.44
C GLN A 41 -5.88 14.70 -1.18
N ASP A 42 -5.99 14.50 -2.49
CA ASP A 42 -4.82 14.16 -3.33
C ASP A 42 -4.14 12.83 -2.95
N ARG A 43 -4.93 11.86 -2.47
CA ARG A 43 -4.43 10.53 -2.10
C ARG A 43 -5.07 9.46 -2.96
N TYR A 44 -4.33 8.39 -3.21
CA TYR A 44 -4.83 7.25 -3.95
C TYR A 44 -4.73 6.00 -3.10
N ARG A 45 -5.78 5.18 -3.13
CA ARG A 45 -5.85 3.89 -2.46
C ARG A 45 -5.73 2.79 -3.51
N PHE A 46 -4.82 1.87 -3.27
CA PHE A 46 -4.56 0.71 -4.11
C PHE A 46 -4.83 -0.53 -3.30
N TRP A 47 -5.56 -1.48 -3.87
CA TRP A 47 -5.76 -2.80 -3.28
C TRP A 47 -5.15 -3.84 -4.18
N ALA A 48 -4.39 -4.78 -3.62
CA ALA A 48 -4.02 -6.00 -4.31
C ALA A 48 -3.96 -7.16 -3.33
N LYS A 49 -4.10 -8.37 -3.87
CA LYS A 49 -3.94 -9.60 -3.11
C LYS A 49 -2.46 -9.86 -2.88
N VAL A 50 -2.11 -10.26 -1.66
CA VAL A 50 -0.74 -10.62 -1.28
C VAL A 50 -0.73 -12.06 -0.79
N ASP A 51 -0.23 -12.97 -1.63
CA ASP A 51 -0.18 -14.40 -1.34
C ASP A 51 0.67 -14.73 -0.11
N GLU A 52 1.73 -13.94 0.15
CA GLU A 52 2.60 -14.06 1.33
C GLU A 52 1.84 -13.92 2.66
N LEU A 53 0.68 -13.24 2.65
CA LEU A 53 -0.18 -13.06 3.82
C LEU A 53 -1.44 -13.94 3.75
N GLN A 54 -1.30 -15.17 3.25
CA GLN A 54 -2.40 -16.12 3.06
C GLN A 54 -3.45 -15.62 2.05
N GLY A 55 -2.99 -14.89 1.02
CA GLY A 55 -3.88 -14.35 0.00
C GLY A 55 -4.82 -13.26 0.51
N ARG A 56 -4.44 -12.53 1.55
CA ARG A 56 -5.19 -11.36 2.05
C ARG A 56 -5.00 -10.16 1.13
N PHE A 57 -5.94 -9.23 1.18
CA PHE A 57 -5.84 -7.97 0.46
C PHE A 57 -5.06 -6.94 1.27
N LEU A 58 -4.04 -6.34 0.65
CA LEU A 58 -3.33 -5.21 1.20
C LEU A 58 -3.85 -3.92 0.57
N ARG A 59 -4.18 -2.95 1.41
CA ARG A 59 -4.49 -1.59 1.00
C ARG A 59 -3.27 -0.71 1.18
N VAL A 60 -2.79 -0.12 0.08
CA VAL A 60 -1.68 0.84 0.05
C VAL A 60 -2.22 2.21 -0.30
N VAL A 61 -1.80 3.23 0.45
CA VAL A 61 -2.18 4.62 0.24
C VAL A 61 -0.95 5.38 -0.22
N THR A 62 -1.04 5.98 -1.40
CA THR A 62 -0.02 6.89 -1.92
C THR A 62 -0.50 8.34 -1.86
N LEU A 63 0.44 9.26 -2.04
CA LEU A 63 0.16 10.67 -2.32
C LEU A 63 -0.26 10.86 -3.79
N SER A 64 -0.42 12.12 -4.20
CA SER A 64 -0.94 12.52 -5.52
C SER A 64 -0.09 12.03 -6.68
N ASP A 65 1.21 11.86 -6.44
CA ASP A 65 2.17 11.37 -7.42
C ASP A 65 2.06 9.85 -7.70
N LYS A 66 1.21 9.12 -6.95
CA LYS A 66 0.99 7.66 -7.10
C LYS A 66 2.23 6.77 -6.92
N VAL A 67 3.36 7.34 -6.51
CA VAL A 67 4.65 6.64 -6.35
C VAL A 67 5.14 6.71 -4.89
N THR A 68 4.75 7.76 -4.16
CA THR A 68 5.12 7.99 -2.77
C THR A 68 4.13 7.31 -1.85
N ILE A 69 4.56 6.21 -1.25
CA ILE A 69 3.78 5.40 -0.33
C ILE A 69 3.76 6.08 1.05
N HIS A 70 2.56 6.41 1.50
CA HIS A 70 2.33 7.06 2.78
C HIS A 70 1.87 6.08 3.85
N ASN A 71 0.98 5.14 3.52
CA ASN A 71 0.44 4.17 4.47
C ASN A 71 0.16 2.83 3.80
N ALA A 72 0.20 1.73 4.55
CA ALA A 72 -0.21 0.42 4.06
C ALA A 72 -0.66 -0.49 5.19
N PHE A 73 -1.71 -1.28 4.97
CA PHE A 73 -2.25 -2.23 5.94
C PHE A 73 -3.11 -3.29 5.28
N LEU A 74 -3.28 -4.42 5.97
CA LEU A 74 -4.20 -5.48 5.56
C LEU A 74 -5.65 -5.00 5.67
N ASP A 75 -6.41 -5.18 4.59
CA ASP A 75 -7.84 -4.91 4.54
C ASP A 75 -8.60 -6.25 4.45
N CYS A 76 -8.94 -6.80 5.61
CA CYS A 76 -9.66 -8.08 5.71
C CYS A 76 -11.15 -7.97 5.35
N ARG A 77 -11.68 -6.75 5.18
CA ARG A 77 -13.09 -6.52 4.82
C ARG A 77 -13.27 -6.23 3.33
N PHE A 78 -12.19 -6.00 2.61
CA PHE A 78 -12.24 -5.81 1.17
C PHE A 78 -12.75 -7.08 0.49
N ARG A 79 -13.87 -6.94 -0.22
CA ARG A 79 -14.37 -7.93 -1.17
C ARG A 79 -14.23 -7.28 -2.56
N PRO A 80 -13.51 -7.93 -3.50
CA PRO A 80 -13.28 -7.39 -4.83
C PRO A 80 -14.58 -7.17 -5.59
#